data_AF-A0A537HL89-F1
#
_entry.id   AF-A0A537HL89-F1
#
_cell.length_a   1.000
_cell.length_b   1.000
_cell.length_c   1.000
_cell.angle_alpha   90.00
_cell.angle_beta   90.00
_cell.angle_gamma   90.00
#
_symmetry.space_group_name_H-M   'P 1'
#
loop_
_entity.id
_entity.type
_entity.pdbx_description
1 polymer ?
#
loop_
_entity_poly.entity_id
_entity_poly.type
_entity_poly.pdbx_seq_one_letter_code
_entity_poly.pdbx_strand_id
1 'polypeptide(L)'
;MVQRQLPYTFSAQDNSNAQGTYRVVVTGNSGTISHNTVVIVNVSYSFCVGGGGGGSVARGSLVTLADGGKVPVQNVQLGTKVMVYNVPTGYRTVASVSEVQTVTVNNALTIYTTARLPFRADANPNMKLWVLTSNGPAEKPITLIGTGDQIYNYDVQSWVRVTDVTITYGGQHTMYDLLTTPNFTSNGLILEYIANGYPDCPAGGCKTLPPP
;
A
#
# COMPACT_ATOMS: atom_id res chain seq x y z
N MET A 1 5.44 -2.17 48.09
CA MET A 1 6.35 -1.51 47.12
C MET A 1 5.49 -0.89 46.04
N VAL A 2 5.58 0.42 45.83
CA VAL A 2 4.80 1.13 44.81
C VAL A 2 5.61 1.10 43.51
N GLN A 3 5.13 0.36 42.51
CA GLN A 3 5.75 0.31 41.19
C GLN A 3 5.30 1.56 40.41
N ARG A 4 6.11 2.63 40.43
CA ARG A 4 5.91 3.79 39.55
C ARG A 4 6.38 3.41 38.15
N GLN A 5 5.43 3.13 37.26
CA GLN A 5 5.69 3.01 35.83
C GLN A 5 5.63 4.40 35.21
N LEU A 6 6.79 5.03 35.02
CA LEU A 6 6.89 6.21 34.17
C LEU A 6 7.00 5.73 32.70
N PRO A 7 6.24 6.31 31.76
CA PRO A 7 6.44 6.03 30.34
C PRO A 7 7.79 6.61 29.92
N TYR A 8 8.77 5.74 29.67
CA TYR A 8 10.03 6.13 29.05
C TYR A 8 9.90 5.98 27.54
N THR A 9 9.85 7.10 26.83
CA THR A 9 10.06 7.14 25.38
C THR A 9 11.55 7.24 25.09
N PHE A 10 12.09 6.25 24.39
CA PHE A 10 13.43 6.32 23.81
C PHE A 10 13.29 6.75 22.35
N SER A 11 13.93 7.85 21.96
CA SER A 11 14.11 8.23 20.56
C SER A 11 15.58 8.13 20.21
N ALA A 12 15.89 7.38 19.15
CA ALA A 12 17.17 7.42 18.46
C ALA A 12 16.86 7.93 17.05
N GLN A 13 17.46 9.05 16.67
CA GLN A 13 17.28 9.65 15.36
C GLN A 13 18.56 9.44 14.56
N ASP A 14 18.47 8.65 13.50
CA ASP A 14 19.51 8.50 12.49
C ASP A 14 19.09 9.29 11.24
N ASN A 15 19.83 10.34 10.90
CA ASN A 15 19.56 11.20 9.75
C ASN A 15 20.22 10.71 8.46
N SER A 16 20.86 9.53 8.48
CA SER A 16 21.55 8.98 7.31
C SER A 16 20.60 8.35 6.28
N ASN A 17 19.31 8.29 6.58
CA ASN A 17 18.33 7.50 5.83
C ASN A 17 18.81 6.04 5.67
N ALA A 18 19.58 5.48 6.59
CA ALA A 18 20.03 4.10 6.42
C ALA A 18 18.83 3.14 6.47
N GLN A 19 18.73 2.27 5.45
CA GLN A 19 17.83 1.11 5.51
C GLN A 19 18.53 0.00 6.27
N GLY A 20 17.78 -0.79 7.03
CA GLY A 20 18.34 -1.96 7.68
C GLY A 20 17.50 -2.48 8.84
N THR A 21 18.03 -3.55 9.43
CA THR A 21 17.49 -4.14 10.65
C THR A 21 18.25 -3.59 11.84
N TYR A 22 17.55 -2.82 12.66
CA TYR A 22 18.06 -2.22 13.87
C TYR A 22 17.73 -3.12 15.06
N ARG A 23 18.75 -3.42 15.87
CA ARG A 23 18.59 -4.18 17.11
C ARG A 23 18.60 -3.20 18.27
N VAL A 24 17.44 -2.96 18.85
CA VAL A 24 17.30 -2.16 20.07
C VAL A 24 17.40 -3.11 21.27
N VAL A 25 18.46 -2.96 22.06
CA VAL A 25 18.64 -3.70 23.31
C VAL A 25 18.07 -2.87 24.45
N VAL A 26 17.02 -3.36 25.09
CA VAL A 26 16.40 -2.73 26.25
C VAL A 26 16.92 -3.43 27.49
N THR A 27 17.65 -2.70 28.34
CA THR A 27 18.18 -3.23 29.61
C THR A 27 17.42 -2.63 30.79
N GLY A 28 16.80 -3.49 31.59
CA GLY A 28 16.22 -3.14 32.87
C GLY A 28 17.16 -3.50 34.02
N ASN A 29 17.37 -2.59 34.96
CA ASN A 29 18.18 -2.82 36.15
C ASN A 29 17.33 -2.67 37.42
N SER A 30 17.54 -3.54 38.41
CA SER A 30 16.99 -3.42 39.76
C SER A 30 18.06 -3.83 40.78
N GLY A 31 18.69 -2.85 41.43
CA GLY A 31 19.84 -3.08 42.29
C GLY A 31 21.01 -3.70 41.50
N THR A 32 21.46 -4.88 41.92
CA THR A 32 22.53 -5.66 41.24
C THR A 32 22.00 -6.56 40.11
N ILE A 33 20.69 -6.65 39.92
CA ILE A 33 20.07 -7.50 38.91
C ILE A 33 19.89 -6.71 37.61
N SER A 34 20.33 -7.29 36.50
CA SER A 34 20.16 -6.74 35.16
C SER A 34 19.53 -7.78 34.24
N HIS A 35 18.57 -7.36 33.41
CA HIS A 35 17.97 -8.19 32.37
C HIS A 35 17.87 -7.38 31.08
N ASN A 36 18.18 -8.01 29.94
CA ASN A 36 18.02 -7.38 28.63
C ASN A 36 16.97 -8.10 27.77
N THR A 37 16.30 -7.35 26.90
CA THR A 37 15.48 -7.87 25.82
C THR A 37 15.84 -7.17 24.53
N VAL A 38 15.58 -7.82 23.40
CA VAL A 38 15.90 -7.29 22.07
C VAL A 38 14.60 -7.00 21.32
N VAL A 39 14.44 -5.77 20.89
CA VAL A 39 13.41 -5.35 19.94
C VAL A 39 14.07 -5.21 18.57
N ILE A 40 13.55 -5.92 17.58
CA ILE A 40 14.00 -5.82 16.20
C ILE A 40 13.12 -4.80 15.49
N VAL A 41 13.74 -3.77 14.93
CA VAL A 41 13.09 -2.71 14.16
C VAL A 41 13.62 -2.77 12.73
N ASN A 42 12.74 -3.03 11.77
CA ASN A 42 13.10 -2.99 10.36
C ASN A 42 12.75 -1.62 9.80
N VAL A 43 13.75 -0.87 9.34
CA VAL A 43 13.58 0.44 8.70
C VAL A 43 13.87 0.28 7.22
N SER A 44 12.88 0.61 6.40
CA SER A 44 13.00 0.62 4.94
C SER A 44 12.30 1.86 4.40
N TYR A 45 12.92 2.53 3.44
CA TYR A 45 12.30 3.61 2.67
C TYR A 45 12.66 3.43 1.20
N SER A 46 11.74 3.74 0.29
CA SER A 46 12.01 3.71 -1.16
C SER A 46 12.40 5.10 -1.65
N PHE A 47 13.66 5.28 -2.04
CA PHE A 47 14.06 6.46 -2.82
C PHE A 47 13.74 6.19 -4.30
N CYS A 48 12.78 6.92 -4.87
CA CYS A 48 12.46 6.81 -6.29
C CYS A 48 13.33 7.81 -7.08
N VAL A 49 14.29 7.30 -7.86
CA VAL A 49 14.86 8.03 -8.99
C VAL A 49 13.90 7.85 -10.18
N GLY A 50 13.13 8.91 -10.47
CA GLY A 50 12.05 8.90 -11.45
C GLY A 50 10.69 8.85 -10.74
N GLY A 51 9.85 9.86 -10.99
CA GLY A 51 8.59 10.08 -10.26
C GLY A 51 7.69 8.85 -10.21
N GLY A 52 7.56 8.26 -9.03
CA GLY A 52 6.75 7.05 -8.78
C GLY A 52 6.73 6.67 -7.30
N GLY A 53 6.66 7.66 -6.39
CA GLY A 53 6.79 7.45 -4.93
C GLY A 53 5.58 6.81 -4.25
N GLY A 54 4.63 6.29 -5.03
CA GLY A 54 3.24 6.25 -4.61
C GLY A 54 2.59 4.88 -4.40
N GLY A 55 3.21 3.80 -4.85
CA GLY A 55 2.60 2.46 -4.85
C GLY A 55 2.57 1.88 -6.25
N SER A 56 2.66 0.57 -6.38
CA SER A 56 2.68 -0.13 -7.67
C SER A 56 2.20 -1.58 -7.51
N VAL A 57 1.71 -2.19 -8.58
CA VAL A 57 1.18 -3.56 -8.57
C VAL A 57 2.13 -4.58 -9.20
N ALA A 58 2.07 -5.81 -8.70
CA ALA A 58 2.94 -6.88 -9.17
C ALA A 58 2.65 -7.33 -10.60
N ARG A 59 3.69 -7.83 -11.27
CA ARG A 59 3.58 -8.53 -12.56
C ARG A 59 2.46 -9.57 -12.53
N GLY A 60 1.65 -9.61 -13.58
CA GLY A 60 0.54 -10.54 -13.70
C GLY A 60 -0.72 -10.13 -12.93
N SER A 61 -0.73 -9.00 -12.21
CA SER A 61 -1.97 -8.40 -11.74
C SER A 61 -2.84 -8.01 -12.93
N LEU A 62 -4.12 -8.33 -12.86
CA LEU A 62 -5.06 -8.18 -13.97
C LEU A 62 -5.77 -6.83 -13.88
N VAL A 63 -5.49 -5.97 -14.85
CA VAL A 63 -6.12 -4.66 -15.00
C VAL A 63 -7.47 -4.80 -15.69
N THR A 64 -8.52 -4.23 -15.10
CA THR A 64 -9.87 -4.25 -15.69
C THR A 64 -10.02 -3.22 -16.81
N LEU A 65 -10.29 -3.71 -18.02
CA LEU A 65 -10.52 -2.91 -19.21
C LEU A 65 -11.92 -2.29 -19.21
N ALA A 66 -12.12 -1.29 -20.08
CA ALA A 66 -13.40 -0.61 -20.23
C ALA A 66 -14.57 -1.53 -20.65
N ASP A 67 -14.28 -2.62 -21.36
CA ASP A 67 -15.25 -3.64 -21.78
C ASP A 67 -15.48 -4.75 -20.73
N GLY A 68 -14.84 -4.64 -19.56
CA GLY A 68 -14.88 -5.66 -18.50
C GLY A 68 -13.87 -6.80 -18.70
N GLY A 69 -13.16 -6.82 -19.83
CA GLY A 69 -12.03 -7.71 -20.06
C GLY A 69 -10.89 -7.43 -19.09
N LYS A 70 -9.92 -8.35 -19.03
CA LYS A 70 -8.77 -8.23 -18.13
C LYS A 70 -7.47 -8.48 -18.88
N VAL A 71 -6.48 -7.63 -18.61
CA VAL A 71 -5.14 -7.76 -19.19
C VAL A 71 -4.09 -7.74 -18.07
N PRO A 72 -3.05 -8.58 -18.12
CA PRO A 72 -1.93 -8.46 -17.19
C PRO A 72 -1.28 -7.07 -17.28
N VAL A 73 -0.97 -6.46 -16.13
CA VAL A 73 -0.46 -5.07 -16.05
C VAL A 73 0.77 -4.85 -16.93
N GLN A 74 1.67 -5.83 -17.04
CA GLN A 74 2.88 -5.73 -17.86
C GLN A 74 2.61 -5.69 -19.38
N ASN A 75 1.38 -6.01 -19.80
CA ASN A 75 0.96 -5.98 -21.20
C ASN A 75 0.07 -4.76 -21.51
N VAL A 76 -0.22 -3.91 -20.52
CA VAL A 76 -0.99 -2.68 -20.72
C VAL A 76 -0.16 -1.71 -21.56
N GLN A 77 -0.79 -1.08 -22.53
CA GLN A 77 -0.15 -0.10 -23.42
C GLN A 77 -0.76 1.29 -23.26
N LEU A 78 -0.03 2.33 -23.65
CA LEU A 78 -0.56 3.69 -23.73
C LEU A 78 -1.82 3.73 -24.60
N GLY A 79 -2.80 4.53 -24.18
CA GLY A 79 -4.10 4.65 -24.84
C GLY A 79 -5.10 3.54 -24.50
N THR A 80 -4.68 2.46 -23.82
CA THR A 80 -5.59 1.39 -23.37
C THR A 80 -6.73 1.98 -22.56
N LYS A 81 -7.96 1.60 -22.87
CA LYS A 81 -9.16 2.04 -22.14
C LYS A 81 -9.41 1.12 -20.96
N VAL A 82 -9.35 1.69 -19.76
CA VAL A 82 -9.52 0.96 -18.50
C VAL A 82 -10.71 1.51 -17.73
N MET A 83 -11.31 0.67 -16.89
CA MET A 83 -12.27 1.15 -15.91
C MET A 83 -11.54 1.79 -14.73
N VAL A 84 -11.97 2.99 -14.36
CA VAL A 84 -11.58 3.66 -13.14
C VAL A 84 -12.77 3.91 -12.23
N TYR A 85 -12.53 3.95 -10.93
CA TYR A 85 -13.57 3.95 -9.91
C TYR A 85 -13.23 4.90 -8.75
N ASN A 86 -14.24 5.49 -8.12
CA ASN A 86 -14.14 6.20 -6.86
C ASN A 86 -14.89 5.43 -5.76
N VAL A 87 -14.19 4.84 -4.79
CA VAL A 87 -14.82 3.97 -3.77
C VAL A 87 -15.89 4.71 -2.95
N PRO A 88 -15.63 5.89 -2.37
CA PRO A 88 -16.60 6.51 -1.47
C PRO A 88 -17.96 6.80 -2.12
N THR A 89 -17.96 7.16 -3.40
CA THR A 89 -19.20 7.54 -4.12
C THR A 89 -19.79 6.43 -4.98
N GLY A 90 -19.05 5.35 -5.23
CA GLY A 90 -19.46 4.33 -6.20
C GLY A 90 -19.35 4.79 -7.66
N TYR A 91 -18.85 6.00 -7.92
CA TYR A 91 -18.74 6.53 -9.28
C TYR A 91 -17.70 5.76 -10.08
N ARG A 92 -18.03 5.46 -11.34
CA ARG A 92 -17.12 4.77 -12.27
C ARG A 92 -17.20 5.38 -13.65
N THR A 93 -16.05 5.44 -14.33
CA THR A 93 -15.96 5.91 -15.72
C THR A 93 -14.79 5.26 -16.45
N VAL A 94 -14.72 5.46 -17.76
CA VAL A 94 -13.60 4.99 -18.59
C VAL A 94 -12.49 6.03 -18.58
N ALA A 95 -11.26 5.58 -18.40
CA ALA A 95 -10.07 6.40 -18.58
C ALA A 95 -9.12 5.77 -19.61
N SER A 96 -8.24 6.59 -20.16
CA SER A 96 -7.17 6.14 -21.07
C SER A 96 -5.87 6.08 -20.29
N VAL A 97 -5.11 5.00 -20.42
CA VAL A 97 -3.75 4.92 -19.84
C VAL A 97 -2.87 5.95 -20.55
N SER A 98 -2.37 6.93 -19.78
CA SER A 98 -1.48 8.00 -20.26
C SER A 98 -0.02 7.74 -19.93
N GLU A 99 0.28 6.85 -18.99
CA GLU A 99 1.64 6.43 -18.65
C GLU A 99 1.66 4.97 -18.16
N VAL A 100 2.73 4.25 -18.48
CA VAL A 100 3.02 2.91 -17.95
C VAL A 100 4.43 2.94 -17.36
N GLN A 101 4.53 2.79 -16.05
CA GLN A 101 5.81 2.77 -15.34
C GLN A 101 6.19 1.34 -14.98
N THR A 102 7.48 1.03 -15.09
CA THR A 102 8.07 -0.20 -14.53
C THR A 102 9.05 0.22 -13.45
N VAL A 103 8.80 -0.21 -12.22
CA VAL A 103 9.62 0.14 -11.06
C VAL A 103 10.20 -1.11 -10.42
N THR A 104 11.38 -0.96 -9.83
CA THR A 104 12.00 -2.01 -9.04
C THR A 104 11.92 -1.62 -7.58
N VAL A 105 11.28 -2.47 -6.77
CA VAL A 105 11.09 -2.23 -5.34
C VAL A 105 11.80 -3.29 -4.51
N ASN A 106 12.21 -2.91 -3.30
CA ASN A 106 12.89 -3.81 -2.37
C ASN A 106 11.91 -4.70 -1.59
N ASN A 107 10.71 -4.19 -1.27
CA ASN A 107 9.72 -4.90 -0.48
C ASN A 107 8.41 -5.03 -1.24
N ALA A 108 7.79 -6.21 -1.17
CA ALA A 108 6.52 -6.51 -1.79
C ALA A 108 5.53 -7.01 -0.74
N LEU A 109 4.23 -6.83 -0.99
CA LEU A 109 3.18 -7.42 -0.16
C LEU A 109 2.12 -8.11 -1.01
N THR A 110 1.48 -9.11 -0.40
CA THR A 110 0.32 -9.80 -0.95
C THR A 110 -0.79 -9.81 0.11
N ILE A 111 -1.96 -9.27 -0.23
CA ILE A 111 -3.16 -9.27 0.60
C ILE A 111 -4.11 -10.32 0.05
N TYR A 112 -4.39 -11.33 0.87
CA TYR A 112 -5.40 -12.33 0.61
C TYR A 112 -6.71 -11.89 1.26
N THR A 113 -7.82 -12.05 0.55
CA THR A 113 -9.14 -11.76 1.09
C THR A 113 -10.10 -12.92 0.81
N THR A 114 -11.34 -12.77 1.24
CA THR A 114 -12.43 -13.67 0.87
C THR A 114 -12.78 -13.63 -0.63
N ALA A 115 -12.19 -12.71 -1.41
CA ALA A 115 -12.27 -12.72 -2.87
C ALA A 115 -11.20 -13.66 -3.47
N ARG A 116 -11.39 -14.09 -4.72
CA ARG A 116 -10.58 -15.16 -5.32
C ARG A 116 -9.14 -14.78 -5.62
N LEU A 117 -8.88 -13.56 -6.10
CA LEU A 117 -7.54 -13.12 -6.50
C LEU A 117 -6.96 -12.24 -5.39
N PRO A 118 -5.70 -12.45 -4.98
CA PRO A 118 -5.06 -11.58 -4.01
C PRO A 118 -4.67 -10.24 -4.66
N PHE A 119 -4.59 -9.20 -3.83
CA PHE A 119 -3.93 -7.96 -4.21
C PHE A 119 -2.43 -8.10 -4.01
N ARG A 120 -1.62 -7.71 -4.99
CA ARG A 120 -0.16 -7.82 -4.94
C ARG A 120 0.45 -6.49 -5.34
N ALA A 121 1.19 -5.88 -4.43
CA ALA A 121 1.71 -4.53 -4.58
C ALA A 121 3.11 -4.40 -3.97
N ASP A 122 3.76 -3.27 -4.20
CA ASP A 122 4.89 -2.85 -3.38
C ASP A 122 4.44 -2.59 -1.93
N ALA A 123 5.34 -2.81 -0.98
CA ALA A 123 5.07 -2.53 0.42
C ALA A 123 5.36 -1.06 0.77
N ASN A 124 4.71 -0.14 0.06
CA ASN A 124 4.93 1.29 0.19
C ASN A 124 3.88 1.95 1.13
N PRO A 125 4.27 2.48 2.30
CA PRO A 125 3.33 3.09 3.25
C PRO A 125 2.61 4.34 2.72
N ASN A 126 3.10 4.94 1.62
CA ASN A 126 2.44 6.08 0.98
C ASN A 126 1.24 5.65 0.13
N MET A 127 1.16 4.37 -0.26
CA MET A 127 -0.01 3.81 -0.91
C MET A 127 -1.06 3.49 0.15
N LYS A 128 -2.29 3.96 -0.05
CA LYS A 128 -3.42 3.67 0.83
C LYS A 128 -4.48 2.86 0.11
N LEU A 129 -5.22 2.06 0.87
CA LEU A 129 -6.43 1.38 0.41
C LEU A 129 -7.63 1.87 1.21
N TRP A 130 -8.81 1.82 0.59
CA TRP A 130 -10.07 2.02 1.31
C TRP A 130 -10.35 0.82 2.21
N VAL A 131 -10.57 1.10 3.49
CA VAL A 131 -11.06 0.15 4.49
C VAL A 131 -12.42 0.58 5.02
N LEU A 132 -13.28 -0.38 5.32
CA LEU A 132 -14.55 -0.10 6.00
C LEU A 132 -14.32 0.03 7.50
N THR A 133 -14.74 1.16 8.07
CA THR A 133 -14.76 1.40 9.52
C THR A 133 -16.18 1.56 10.00
N SER A 134 -16.38 1.65 11.32
CA SER A 134 -17.70 1.99 11.91
C SER A 134 -18.24 3.34 11.44
N ASN A 135 -17.35 4.25 11.03
CA ASN A 135 -17.69 5.60 10.56
C ASN A 135 -17.79 5.68 9.02
N GLY A 136 -17.71 4.54 8.33
CA GLY A 136 -17.71 4.46 6.87
C GLY A 136 -16.32 4.22 6.26
N PRO A 137 -16.19 4.38 4.93
CA PRO A 137 -14.93 4.18 4.21
C PRO A 137 -13.85 5.16 4.68
N ALA A 138 -12.66 4.66 4.97
CA ALA A 138 -11.49 5.46 5.31
C ALA A 138 -10.26 4.95 4.57
N GLU A 139 -9.29 5.83 4.28
CA GLU A 139 -8.01 5.41 3.73
C GLU A 139 -7.09 4.86 4.82
N LYS A 140 -6.45 3.73 4.57
CA LYS A 140 -5.45 3.13 5.46
C LYS A 140 -4.20 2.77 4.65
N PRO A 141 -2.99 3.14 5.12
CA PRO A 141 -1.74 2.72 4.49
C PRO A 141 -1.72 1.21 4.25
N ILE A 142 -1.28 0.79 3.06
CA ILE A 142 -1.31 -0.61 2.65
C ILE A 142 -0.45 -1.50 3.58
N THR A 143 0.62 -0.94 4.14
CA THR A 143 1.51 -1.61 5.10
C THR A 143 0.90 -1.78 6.49
N LEU A 144 -0.23 -1.12 6.78
CA LEU A 144 -0.99 -1.25 8.02
C LEU A 144 -2.24 -2.12 7.87
N ILE A 145 -2.54 -2.58 6.65
CA ILE A 145 -3.64 -3.53 6.41
C ILE A 145 -3.32 -4.84 7.11
N GLY A 146 -4.30 -5.38 7.83
CA GLY A 146 -4.17 -6.62 8.59
C GLY A 146 -5.40 -7.51 8.47
N THR A 147 -5.24 -8.77 8.88
CA THR A 147 -6.33 -9.75 8.93
C THR A 147 -7.53 -9.21 9.71
N GLY A 148 -8.71 -9.34 9.13
CA GLY A 148 -9.95 -8.81 9.70
C GLY A 148 -10.38 -7.45 9.13
N ASP A 149 -9.46 -6.65 8.58
CA ASP A 149 -9.84 -5.46 7.83
C ASP A 149 -10.78 -5.84 6.68
N GLN A 150 -11.71 -4.96 6.33
CA GLN A 150 -12.54 -5.10 5.14
C GLN A 150 -12.10 -4.07 4.10
N ILE A 151 -11.61 -4.53 2.95
CA ILE A 151 -11.20 -3.66 1.84
C ILE A 151 -12.20 -3.79 0.68
N TYR A 152 -12.36 -2.74 -0.11
CA TYR A 152 -13.31 -2.77 -1.21
C TYR A 152 -12.76 -3.57 -2.40
N ASN A 153 -13.58 -4.47 -2.95
CA ASN A 153 -13.27 -5.18 -4.19
C ASN A 153 -14.33 -4.89 -5.27
N TYR A 154 -13.88 -4.35 -6.40
CA TYR A 154 -14.72 -3.89 -7.51
C TYR A 154 -15.29 -4.99 -8.37
N ASP A 155 -14.63 -6.15 -8.45
CA ASP A 155 -15.14 -7.28 -9.25
C ASP A 155 -16.42 -7.85 -8.63
N VAL A 156 -16.49 -7.85 -7.29
CA VAL A 156 -17.66 -8.33 -6.53
C VAL A 156 -18.49 -7.20 -5.93
N GLN A 157 -18.09 -5.94 -6.15
CA GLN A 157 -18.75 -4.72 -5.67
C GLN A 157 -19.07 -4.72 -4.17
N SER A 158 -18.17 -5.27 -3.36
CA SER A 158 -18.39 -5.45 -1.93
C SER A 158 -17.12 -5.27 -1.10
N TRP A 159 -17.31 -4.95 0.18
CA TRP A 159 -16.25 -4.99 1.19
C TRP A 159 -15.90 -6.44 1.53
N VAL A 160 -14.71 -6.87 1.14
CA VAL A 160 -14.21 -8.23 1.34
C VAL A 160 -13.22 -8.26 2.51
N ARG A 161 -13.32 -9.30 3.32
CA ARG A 161 -12.49 -9.43 4.54
C ARG A 161 -11.10 -9.91 4.16
N VAL A 162 -10.07 -9.22 4.65
CA VAL A 162 -8.68 -9.64 4.60
C VAL A 162 -8.50 -10.87 5.48
N THR A 163 -8.00 -11.95 4.88
CA THR A 163 -7.78 -13.24 5.53
C THR A 163 -6.32 -13.42 5.93
N ASP A 164 -5.40 -12.87 5.13
CA ASP A 164 -3.96 -12.93 5.40
C ASP A 164 -3.22 -11.80 4.68
N VAL A 165 -2.07 -11.40 5.22
CA VAL A 165 -1.17 -10.43 4.60
C VAL A 165 0.26 -10.96 4.70
N THR A 166 0.89 -11.21 3.56
CA THR A 166 2.30 -11.60 3.49
C THR A 166 3.13 -10.42 3.02
N ILE A 167 4.14 -10.04 3.79
CA ILE A 167 5.16 -9.05 3.36
C ILE A 167 6.46 -9.79 3.11
N THR A 168 7.03 -9.59 1.92
CA THR A 168 8.38 -10.04 1.58
C THR A 168 9.31 -8.85 1.69
N TYR A 169 10.19 -8.89 2.70
CA TYR A 169 11.22 -7.89 2.91
C TYR A 169 12.49 -8.26 2.13
N GLY A 170 13.09 -7.26 1.49
CA GLY A 170 14.31 -7.42 0.73
C GLY A 170 14.09 -8.02 -0.67
N GLY A 171 15.06 -7.77 -1.55
CA GLY A 171 15.15 -8.36 -2.88
C GLY A 171 14.95 -7.33 -3.99
N GLN A 172 14.69 -7.84 -5.19
CA GLN A 172 14.48 -7.04 -6.39
C GLN A 172 13.17 -7.48 -7.04
N HIS A 173 12.10 -6.70 -6.83
CA HIS A 173 10.76 -7.02 -7.32
C HIS A 173 10.37 -6.03 -8.42
N THR A 174 10.05 -6.54 -9.61
CA THR A 174 9.53 -5.72 -10.72
C THR A 174 8.03 -5.50 -10.53
N MET A 175 7.64 -4.23 -10.38
CA MET A 175 6.27 -3.77 -10.23
C MET A 175 5.91 -2.78 -11.33
N TYR A 176 4.63 -2.50 -11.48
CA TYR A 176 4.07 -1.64 -12.51
C TYR A 176 3.12 -0.61 -11.90
N ASP A 177 3.19 0.62 -12.38
CA ASP A 177 2.22 1.66 -12.04
C ASP A 177 1.64 2.26 -13.32
N LEU A 178 0.38 2.67 -13.27
CA LEU A 178 -0.34 3.24 -14.40
C LEU A 178 -0.86 4.63 -14.04
N LEU A 179 -0.63 5.59 -14.93
CA LEU A 179 -1.36 6.86 -14.89
C LEU A 179 -2.50 6.81 -15.91
N THR A 180 -3.68 7.28 -15.51
CA THR A 180 -4.85 7.35 -16.39
C THR A 180 -5.29 8.80 -16.60
N THR A 181 -5.94 9.05 -17.73
CA THR A 181 -6.62 10.32 -18.01
C THR A 181 -8.09 10.04 -18.37
N PRO A 182 -9.06 10.50 -17.56
CA PRO A 182 -8.87 11.20 -16.28
C PRO A 182 -8.36 10.26 -15.15
N ASN A 183 -7.68 10.84 -14.17
CA ASN A 183 -7.34 10.24 -12.87
C ASN A 183 -8.06 10.94 -11.70
N PHE A 184 -8.76 12.05 -11.97
CA PHE A 184 -9.68 12.71 -11.05
C PHE A 184 -10.96 13.10 -11.79
N THR A 185 -12.07 13.15 -11.06
CA THR A 185 -13.30 13.78 -11.55
C THR A 185 -13.13 15.30 -11.61
N SER A 186 -14.06 16.00 -12.28
CA SER A 186 -14.05 17.47 -12.36
C SER A 186 -14.17 18.17 -11.00
N ASN A 187 -14.75 17.50 -10.00
CA ASN A 187 -14.82 17.97 -8.62
C ASN A 187 -13.67 17.45 -7.73
N GLY A 188 -12.61 16.88 -8.31
CA GLY A 188 -11.38 16.52 -7.60
C GLY A 188 -11.42 15.19 -6.85
N LEU A 189 -12.41 14.32 -7.09
CA LEU A 189 -12.45 12.98 -6.50
C LEU A 189 -11.48 12.06 -7.23
N ILE A 190 -10.75 11.25 -6.48
CA ILE A 190 -9.78 10.28 -7.01
C ILE A 190 -10.50 9.22 -7.87
N LEU A 191 -9.91 8.89 -9.02
CA LEU A 191 -10.32 7.77 -9.87
C LEU A 191 -9.18 6.74 -9.92
N GLU A 192 -9.47 5.54 -9.44
CA GLU A 192 -8.49 4.47 -9.21
C GLU A 192 -8.67 3.40 -10.29
N TYR A 193 -7.58 2.96 -10.92
CA TYR A 193 -7.66 1.82 -11.83
C TYR A 193 -7.74 0.53 -11.02
N ILE A 194 -8.30 -0.52 -11.63
CA ILE A 194 -8.63 -1.76 -10.92
C ILE A 194 -7.62 -2.84 -11.27
N ALA A 195 -6.91 -3.37 -10.27
CA ALA A 195 -5.97 -4.47 -10.40
C ALA A 195 -6.39 -5.66 -9.52
N ASN A 196 -6.67 -6.82 -10.12
CA ASN A 196 -7.24 -8.00 -9.44
C ASN A 196 -8.53 -7.69 -8.65
N GLY A 197 -9.27 -6.67 -9.06
CA GLY A 197 -10.48 -6.22 -8.37
C GLY A 197 -10.23 -5.22 -7.24
N TYR A 198 -9.00 -4.77 -6.98
CA TYR A 198 -8.69 -3.78 -5.93
C TYR A 198 -8.15 -2.48 -6.53
N PRO A 199 -8.26 -1.35 -5.80
CA PRO A 199 -7.79 -0.08 -6.32
C PRO A 199 -6.28 0.00 -6.35
N ASP A 200 -5.78 0.59 -7.42
CA ASP A 200 -4.53 1.31 -7.39
C ASP A 200 -4.78 2.75 -7.89
N CYS A 201 -4.49 3.70 -7.01
CA CYS A 201 -4.81 5.10 -7.19
C CYS A 201 -3.66 5.86 -7.89
N PRO A 202 -3.92 7.02 -8.50
CA PRO A 202 -2.88 7.83 -9.13
C PRO A 202 -1.95 8.52 -8.13
N ALA A 203 -0.75 8.88 -8.60
CA ALA A 203 0.15 9.80 -7.89
C ALA A 203 -0.58 11.13 -7.53
N GLY A 204 -0.38 11.63 -6.31
CA GLY A 204 -1.07 12.83 -5.80
C GLY A 204 -2.52 12.60 -5.32
N GLY A 205 -3.07 11.39 -5.49
CA GLY A 205 -4.32 10.95 -4.88
C GLY A 205 -4.05 10.28 -3.53
N CYS A 206 -4.26 8.96 -3.45
CA CYS A 206 -4.00 8.17 -2.24
C CYS A 206 -2.51 7.75 -2.09
N LYS A 207 -1.65 8.34 -2.94
CA LYS A 207 -0.20 8.15 -3.08
C LYS A 207 0.57 9.41 -2.68
N THR A 208 0.39 9.92 -1.46
CA THR A 208 1.03 11.17 -1.01
C THR A 208 2.18 10.90 -0.06
N LEU A 209 3.28 11.63 -0.21
CA LEU A 209 4.29 11.70 0.84
C LEU A 209 3.64 12.23 2.14
N PRO A 210 4.14 11.84 3.32
CA PRO A 210 3.79 12.52 4.55
C PRO A 210 4.04 14.02 4.39
N PRO A 211 3.24 14.90 5.02
CA PRO A 211 3.60 16.31 5.12
C PRO A 211 5.04 16.41 5.68
N PRO A 212 5.86 17.35 5.16
CA PRO A 212 7.21 17.58 5.67
C PRO A 212 7.22 17.91 7.17
#